data_AF-A0A534XDT8-F1
#
_entry.id   AF-A0A534XDT8-F1
#
_cell.length_a   1.000
_cell.length_b   1.000
_cell.length_c   1.000
_cell.angle_alpha   90.00
_cell.angle_beta   90.00
_cell.angle_gamma   90.00
#
_symmetry.space_group_name_H-M   'P 1'
#
loop_
_entity.id
_entity.type
_entity.pdbx_description
1 polymer ?
#
loop_
_entity_poly.entity_id
_entity_poly.type
_entity_poly.pdbx_seq_one_letter_code
_entity_poly.pdbx_strand_id
1 'polypeptide(L)'
;MRLLSTFLGLAVALGLVAPARAGITDTPLPTFSDGHAAQAVALVPGVIKSDAIETDVICTSLAPAAVDVGFEVFNQAGVRANRVSTGNGAILAVGPGRTVTIATGGTAVLHEDAAITLEAPVTELANGSGRVVATDIRLACNAFTVDSLHTVESPGKCPTCQPPTLANLGLSYIASPLPPPPAPCPATPLAACRKPTARGRSLVLLKDQTPDALDTLLWKWTGAVATAKADFGDPVATTNYQLCLYDQSGGTPTLRLASNAPAGGTCGARPCWTGMATGFLYVDPARTPDGLATISLRAAGAGGAKLSIQGKGTNLPLSGLPLTPPVTVQLSAGSGLCWDAVYSAPIVNNAGSFKAKSD
;
A
#
# COMPACT_ATOMS: atom_id res chain seq x y z
N MET A 1 -26.88 75.14 -35.71
CA MET A 1 -25.97 74.56 -36.71
C MET A 1 -25.36 73.30 -36.09
N ARG A 2 -25.65 72.13 -36.66
CA ARG A 2 -25.26 70.80 -36.13
C ARG A 2 -23.75 70.60 -36.27
N LEU A 3 -23.07 70.11 -35.23
CA LEU A 3 -21.88 69.29 -35.42
C LEU A 3 -21.94 68.07 -34.50
N LEU A 4 -21.84 66.91 -35.12
CA LEU A 4 -21.72 65.58 -34.54
C LEU A 4 -20.40 65.45 -33.78
N SER A 5 -20.40 64.74 -32.66
CA SER A 5 -19.20 64.17 -32.07
C SER A 5 -19.53 62.79 -31.50
N THR A 6 -19.30 61.77 -32.32
CA THR A 6 -19.32 60.35 -31.99
C THR A 6 -18.17 60.04 -31.03
N PHE A 7 -18.48 59.74 -29.76
CA PHE A 7 -17.55 59.04 -28.86
C PHE A 7 -17.80 57.53 -28.97
N LEU A 8 -16.87 56.86 -29.65
CA LEU A 8 -16.79 55.41 -29.75
C LEU A 8 -16.33 54.87 -28.39
N GLY A 9 -17.17 54.05 -27.74
CA GLY A 9 -16.86 53.40 -26.48
C GLY A 9 -15.74 52.36 -26.67
N LEU A 10 -14.60 52.57 -26.01
CA LEU A 10 -13.56 51.57 -25.87
C LEU A 10 -13.93 50.67 -24.68
N ALA A 11 -14.65 49.59 -24.94
CA ALA A 11 -14.85 48.53 -23.96
C ALA A 11 -13.51 47.80 -23.75
N VAL A 12 -12.82 48.09 -22.64
CA VAL A 12 -11.68 47.30 -22.19
C VAL A 12 -12.21 45.93 -21.80
N ALA A 13 -12.05 44.95 -22.69
CA ALA A 13 -12.20 43.55 -22.33
C ALA A 13 -11.01 43.20 -21.42
N LEU A 14 -11.23 43.21 -20.10
CA LEU A 14 -10.38 42.47 -19.19
C LEU A 14 -10.50 40.99 -19.58
N GLY A 15 -9.55 40.52 -20.37
CA GLY A 15 -9.36 39.09 -20.59
C GLY A 15 -9.12 38.44 -19.23
N LEU A 16 -10.08 37.64 -18.77
CA LEU A 16 -9.87 36.67 -17.71
C LEU A 16 -8.75 35.75 -18.20
N VAL A 17 -7.53 35.98 -17.72
CA VAL A 17 -6.43 35.03 -17.89
C VAL A 17 -6.87 33.78 -17.15
N ALA A 18 -7.29 32.76 -17.89
CA ALA A 18 -7.47 31.43 -17.31
C ALA A 18 -6.16 31.03 -16.63
N PRO A 19 -6.18 30.48 -15.40
CA PRO A 19 -4.95 29.96 -14.80
C PRO A 19 -4.40 28.91 -15.76
N ALA A 20 -3.10 28.96 -16.04
CA ALA A 20 -2.46 28.03 -16.96
C ALA A 20 -2.70 26.59 -16.48
N ARG A 21 -3.63 25.89 -17.15
CA ARG A 21 -3.95 24.48 -16.93
C ARG A 21 -2.87 23.62 -17.59
N ALA A 22 -1.72 23.48 -16.94
CA ALA A 22 -0.66 22.56 -17.37
C ALA A 22 0.35 22.29 -16.26
N GLY A 23 -0.04 22.20 -14.99
CA GLY A 23 0.90 21.86 -13.91
C GLY A 23 1.22 20.36 -13.84
N ILE A 24 2.11 20.00 -12.92
CA ILE A 24 2.47 18.61 -12.60
C ILE A 24 1.25 17.74 -12.21
N THR A 25 0.23 18.32 -11.56
CA THR A 25 -1.01 17.64 -11.16
C THR A 25 -2.07 17.60 -12.26
N ASP A 26 -2.07 18.57 -13.16
CA ASP A 26 -3.17 18.79 -14.12
C ASP A 26 -2.85 18.22 -15.50
N THR A 27 -1.57 17.98 -15.79
CA THR A 27 -1.15 17.30 -17.02
C THR A 27 -1.68 15.88 -17.02
N PRO A 28 -2.42 15.41 -18.04
CA PRO A 28 -2.91 14.03 -18.11
C PRO A 28 -1.78 13.01 -17.92
N LEU A 29 -2.08 11.90 -17.25
CA LEU A 29 -1.10 10.82 -17.10
C LEU A 29 -0.83 10.16 -18.46
N PRO A 30 0.44 9.79 -18.73
CA PRO A 30 0.81 9.21 -20.00
C PRO A 30 0.29 7.76 -20.11
N THR A 31 0.25 7.27 -21.34
CA THR A 31 0.26 5.85 -21.65
C THR A 31 1.67 5.51 -22.12
N PHE A 32 2.26 4.45 -21.57
CA PHE A 32 3.57 3.97 -21.99
C PHE A 32 3.53 3.51 -23.46
N SER A 33 4.69 3.39 -24.09
CA SER A 33 4.80 3.08 -25.53
C SER A 33 4.30 1.69 -25.91
N ASP A 34 4.13 0.81 -24.93
CA ASP A 34 3.52 -0.52 -25.07
C ASP A 34 2.00 -0.54 -24.85
N GLY A 35 1.39 0.63 -24.59
CA GLY A 35 -0.05 0.79 -24.43
C GLY A 35 -0.56 0.69 -22.99
N HIS A 36 0.31 0.45 -22.00
CA HIS A 36 -0.13 0.41 -20.60
C HIS A 36 -0.34 1.83 -20.04
N ALA A 37 -1.47 2.06 -19.38
CA ALA A 37 -1.79 3.34 -18.77
C ALA A 37 -0.97 3.56 -17.49
N ALA A 38 -0.41 4.76 -17.33
CA ALA A 38 0.34 5.10 -16.14
C ALA A 38 -0.55 5.61 -15.00
N GLN A 39 -0.11 5.34 -13.78
CA GLN A 39 -0.61 5.89 -12.52
C GLN A 39 0.44 6.84 -11.95
N ALA A 40 0.01 7.88 -11.23
CA ALA A 40 0.94 8.78 -10.55
C ALA A 40 1.43 8.14 -9.25
N VAL A 41 2.75 8.06 -9.07
CA VAL A 41 3.37 7.44 -7.87
C VAL A 41 3.77 8.51 -6.88
N ALA A 42 4.56 9.49 -7.34
CA ALA A 42 5.12 10.49 -6.45
C ALA A 42 5.51 11.79 -7.17
N LEU A 43 5.61 12.87 -6.39
CA LEU A 43 6.03 14.19 -6.82
C LEU A 43 7.42 14.52 -6.28
N VAL A 44 8.24 15.14 -7.14
CA VAL A 44 9.63 15.55 -6.92
C VAL A 44 9.72 17.06 -7.16
N PRO A 45 9.62 17.92 -6.12
CA PRO A 45 9.96 19.33 -6.25
C PRO A 45 11.47 19.53 -6.44
N GLY A 46 11.87 20.65 -7.06
CA GLY A 46 13.27 21.06 -7.16
C GLY A 46 14.08 20.23 -8.16
N VAL A 47 13.44 19.77 -9.24
CA VAL A 47 14.15 19.09 -10.33
C VAL A 47 15.07 20.08 -11.04
N ILE A 48 16.34 19.72 -11.16
CA ILE A 48 17.39 20.50 -11.80
C ILE A 48 17.95 19.77 -13.02
N LYS A 49 18.09 20.51 -14.12
CA LYS A 49 18.92 20.25 -15.29
C LYS A 49 19.47 21.60 -15.76
N SER A 50 20.54 22.02 -15.12
CA SER A 50 21.22 23.30 -15.36
C SER A 50 22.60 23.29 -14.70
N ASP A 51 23.52 24.10 -15.19
CA ASP A 51 24.83 24.35 -14.58
C ASP A 51 25.59 23.06 -14.16
N ALA A 52 25.56 22.05 -15.04
CA ALA A 52 26.16 20.73 -14.81
C ALA A 52 25.60 19.95 -13.61
N ILE A 53 24.44 20.34 -13.09
CA ILE A 53 23.67 19.59 -12.09
C ILE A 53 22.51 18.89 -12.79
N GLU A 54 22.36 17.61 -12.47
CA GLU A 54 21.28 16.74 -12.95
C GLU A 54 20.45 16.23 -11.76
N THR A 55 19.25 15.74 -12.05
CA THR A 55 18.36 15.09 -11.09
C THR A 55 18.20 13.62 -11.44
N ASP A 56 18.52 12.76 -10.48
CA ASP A 56 18.39 11.32 -10.57
C ASP A 56 17.22 10.85 -9.72
N VAL A 57 16.34 10.04 -10.31
CA VAL A 57 15.29 9.33 -9.58
C VAL A 57 15.56 7.84 -9.65
N ILE A 58 15.81 7.25 -8.48
CA ILE A 58 16.11 5.84 -8.31
C ILE A 58 14.89 5.15 -7.73
N CYS A 59 14.25 4.27 -8.50
CA CYS A 59 13.01 3.58 -8.12
C CYS A 59 13.18 2.07 -8.11
N THR A 60 12.71 1.41 -7.05
CA THR A 60 12.67 -0.05 -6.92
C THR A 60 11.23 -0.55 -7.03
N SER A 61 11.00 -1.53 -7.90
CA SER A 61 9.70 -2.19 -8.03
C SER A 61 9.38 -3.07 -6.82
N LEU A 62 8.28 -2.76 -6.13
CA LEU A 62 7.70 -3.58 -5.06
C LEU A 62 6.48 -4.38 -5.56
N ALA A 63 6.18 -4.29 -6.85
CA ALA A 63 5.07 -5.01 -7.45
C ALA A 63 5.40 -6.50 -7.62
N PRO A 64 4.39 -7.39 -7.56
CA PRO A 64 4.55 -8.83 -7.76
C PRO A 64 4.73 -9.21 -9.23
N ALA A 65 4.55 -8.26 -10.16
CA ALA A 65 4.72 -8.44 -11.59
C ALA A 65 5.62 -7.32 -12.13
N ALA A 66 6.07 -7.46 -13.39
CA ALA A 66 6.82 -6.41 -14.06
C ALA A 66 5.96 -5.15 -14.22
N VAL A 67 6.60 -3.99 -14.06
CA VAL A 67 5.95 -2.67 -14.13
C VAL A 67 6.73 -1.77 -15.06
N ASP A 68 6.05 -0.83 -15.70
CA ASP A 68 6.69 0.23 -16.45
C ASP A 68 6.86 1.43 -15.53
N VAL A 69 8.03 2.06 -15.57
CA VAL A 69 8.39 3.19 -14.70
C VAL A 69 8.78 4.36 -15.58
N GLY A 70 8.26 5.55 -15.26
CA GLY A 70 8.57 6.76 -15.99
C GLY A 70 8.77 7.95 -15.07
N PHE A 71 9.52 8.94 -15.53
CA PHE A 71 9.72 10.21 -14.87
C PHE A 71 9.41 11.35 -15.85
N GLU A 72 8.37 12.13 -15.56
CA GLU A 72 8.04 13.34 -16.31
C GLU A 72 8.49 14.58 -15.54
N VAL A 73 9.17 15.50 -16.22
CA VAL A 73 9.71 16.73 -15.67
C VAL A 73 9.04 17.95 -16.29
N PHE A 74 8.97 19.02 -15.51
CA PHE A 74 8.24 20.24 -15.81
C PHE A 74 9.08 21.44 -15.38
N ASN A 75 9.07 22.51 -16.18
CA ASN A 75 9.73 23.76 -15.79
C ASN A 75 8.95 24.51 -14.70
N GLN A 76 9.48 25.65 -14.25
CA GLN A 76 8.85 26.50 -13.23
C GLN A 76 7.42 26.94 -13.58
N ALA A 77 7.10 27.10 -14.87
CA ALA A 77 5.77 27.47 -15.34
C ALA A 77 4.81 26.27 -15.45
N GLY A 78 5.27 25.08 -15.08
CA GLY A 78 4.54 23.82 -15.22
C GLY A 78 4.63 23.21 -16.61
N VAL A 79 5.33 23.81 -17.58
CA VAL A 79 5.39 23.24 -18.93
C VAL A 79 6.18 21.94 -18.90
N ARG A 80 5.54 20.85 -19.35
CA ARG A 80 6.19 19.54 -19.45
C ARG A 80 7.36 19.57 -20.42
N ALA A 81 8.47 18.97 -20.02
CA ALA A 81 9.74 19.00 -20.74
C ALA A 81 10.14 17.64 -21.34
N ASN A 82 9.39 16.56 -21.13
CA ASN A 82 9.62 15.27 -21.79
C ASN A 82 8.32 14.45 -21.92
N ARG A 83 8.33 13.42 -22.79
CA ARG A 83 7.20 12.50 -22.98
C ARG A 83 7.57 11.05 -22.72
N VAL A 84 7.16 10.55 -21.55
CA VAL A 84 7.21 9.11 -21.20
C VAL A 84 6.50 8.25 -22.25
N SER A 85 5.40 8.74 -22.86
CA SER A 85 4.67 8.01 -23.90
C SER A 85 5.49 7.72 -25.17
N THR A 86 6.61 8.43 -25.36
CA THR A 86 7.54 8.23 -26.47
C THR A 86 8.83 7.53 -26.05
N GLY A 87 8.92 7.07 -24.79
CA GLY A 87 10.10 6.44 -24.21
C GLY A 87 11.09 7.41 -23.55
N ASN A 88 10.90 8.72 -23.69
CA ASN A 88 11.80 9.72 -23.11
C ASN A 88 11.59 9.82 -21.59
N GLY A 89 12.52 9.23 -20.82
CA GLY A 89 12.41 9.09 -19.37
C GLY A 89 11.54 7.90 -18.93
N ALA A 90 11.52 6.80 -19.69
CA ALA A 90 10.75 5.61 -19.38
C ALA A 90 11.59 4.33 -19.46
N ILE A 91 11.36 3.40 -18.53
CA ILE A 91 11.88 2.04 -18.55
C ILE A 91 10.70 1.07 -18.49
N LEU A 92 10.60 0.17 -19.45
CA LEU A 92 9.53 -0.82 -19.52
C LEU A 92 9.92 -2.13 -18.84
N ALA A 93 8.92 -2.90 -18.40
CA ALA A 93 9.05 -4.24 -17.86
C ALA A 93 10.09 -4.39 -16.73
N VAL A 94 10.13 -3.42 -15.81
CA VAL A 94 10.94 -3.46 -14.59
C VAL A 94 10.42 -4.58 -13.69
N GLY A 95 11.19 -5.67 -13.61
CA GLY A 95 10.80 -6.86 -12.85
C GLY A 95 10.68 -6.63 -11.32
N PRO A 96 9.98 -7.53 -10.60
CA PRO A 96 9.87 -7.46 -9.14
C PRO A 96 11.23 -7.34 -8.44
N GLY A 97 11.36 -6.38 -7.52
CA GLY A 97 12.59 -6.11 -6.77
C GLY A 97 13.72 -5.47 -7.58
N ARG A 98 13.53 -5.19 -8.86
CA ARG A 98 14.53 -4.48 -9.69
C ARG A 98 14.49 -2.99 -9.39
N THR A 99 15.68 -2.40 -9.34
CA THR A 99 15.89 -0.95 -9.24
C THR A 99 16.28 -0.39 -10.61
N VAL A 100 15.74 0.78 -10.94
CA VAL A 100 16.08 1.55 -12.12
C VAL A 100 16.37 3.00 -11.74
N THR A 101 17.27 3.64 -12.47
CA THR A 101 17.62 5.05 -12.34
C THR A 101 17.21 5.80 -13.60
N ILE A 102 16.34 6.80 -13.45
CA ILE A 102 15.96 7.71 -14.54
C ILE A 102 16.40 9.11 -14.14
N ALA A 103 17.24 9.72 -14.97
CA ALA A 103 17.85 10.99 -14.68
C ALA A 103 17.51 12.07 -15.72
N THR A 104 17.68 13.33 -15.37
CA THR A 104 17.56 14.43 -16.33
C THR A 104 18.73 14.49 -17.31
N GLY A 105 19.84 13.80 -17.04
CA GLY A 105 21.05 13.72 -17.85
C GLY A 105 21.99 12.67 -17.28
N GLY A 106 23.15 12.46 -17.92
CA GLY A 106 24.16 11.52 -17.39
C GLY A 106 25.02 12.17 -16.31
N THR A 107 25.40 11.40 -15.29
CA THR A 107 26.33 11.82 -14.25
C THR A 107 27.60 10.97 -14.27
N ALA A 108 28.67 11.46 -13.66
CA ALA A 108 29.90 10.68 -13.52
C ALA A 108 29.85 9.68 -12.35
N VAL A 109 28.94 9.90 -11.39
CA VAL A 109 28.91 9.17 -10.11
C VAL A 109 27.80 8.12 -10.03
N LEU A 110 26.66 8.33 -10.68
CA LEU A 110 25.56 7.37 -10.71
C LEU A 110 25.49 6.67 -12.07
N HIS A 111 24.80 5.53 -12.08
CA HIS A 111 24.44 4.84 -13.31
C HIS A 111 22.99 5.14 -13.64
N GLU A 112 22.75 5.67 -14.83
CA GLU A 112 21.43 5.98 -15.34
C GLU A 112 20.99 4.91 -16.36
N ASP A 113 19.86 4.24 -16.08
CA ASP A 113 19.22 3.33 -17.04
C ASP A 113 18.54 4.12 -18.17
N ALA A 114 18.08 5.34 -17.87
CA ALA A 114 17.57 6.31 -18.85
C ALA A 114 17.94 7.74 -18.49
N ALA A 115 18.33 8.51 -19.51
CA ALA A 115 18.56 9.95 -19.40
C ALA A 115 17.53 10.72 -20.24
N ILE A 116 16.90 11.73 -19.64
CA ILE A 116 15.88 12.55 -20.30
C ILE A 116 16.54 13.58 -21.23
N THR A 117 15.99 13.71 -22.43
CA THR A 117 16.30 14.84 -23.31
C THR A 117 15.16 15.86 -23.21
N LEU A 118 15.48 17.13 -22.92
CA LEU A 118 14.43 18.16 -22.84
C LEU A 118 13.82 18.44 -24.21
N GLU A 119 12.50 18.48 -24.26
CA GLU A 119 11.69 18.77 -25.42
C GLU A 119 11.24 20.24 -25.41
N ALA A 120 11.22 20.86 -26.59
CA ALA A 120 10.74 22.23 -26.75
C ALA A 120 9.29 22.39 -26.22
N PRO A 121 8.97 23.53 -25.57
CA PRO A 121 9.77 24.76 -25.49
C PRO A 121 10.74 24.80 -24.30
N VAL A 122 10.90 23.71 -23.54
CA VAL A 122 11.76 23.71 -22.34
C VAL A 122 13.19 23.39 -22.75
N THR A 123 14.12 24.26 -22.36
CA THR A 123 15.56 24.11 -22.66
C THR A 123 16.41 23.93 -21.41
N GLU A 124 15.85 24.19 -20.23
CA GLU A 124 16.54 24.16 -18.95
C GLU A 124 15.53 23.92 -17.81
N LEU A 125 16.00 23.32 -16.72
CA LEU A 125 15.26 23.19 -15.46
C LEU A 125 16.13 23.74 -14.32
N ALA A 126 16.06 25.03 -14.00
CA ALA A 126 16.80 25.58 -12.84
C ALA A 126 16.07 25.35 -11.50
N ASN A 127 14.75 25.33 -11.54
CA ASN A 127 13.87 25.05 -10.39
C ASN A 127 12.57 24.43 -10.89
N GLY A 128 12.69 23.24 -11.45
CA GLY A 128 11.58 22.49 -12.01
C GLY A 128 10.84 21.65 -10.98
N SER A 129 9.92 20.86 -11.49
CA SER A 129 9.26 19.79 -10.74
C SER A 129 9.20 18.54 -11.61
N GLY A 130 9.02 17.38 -11.01
CA GLY A 130 8.84 16.13 -11.74
C GLY A 130 7.90 15.19 -11.03
N ARG A 131 7.30 14.26 -11.76
CA ARG A 131 6.46 13.20 -11.21
C ARG A 131 6.95 11.85 -11.69
N VAL A 132 7.01 10.90 -10.75
CA VAL A 132 7.18 9.49 -11.06
C VAL A 132 5.82 8.90 -11.41
N VAL A 133 5.77 8.20 -12.53
CA VAL A 133 4.58 7.48 -13.00
C VAL A 133 4.91 6.02 -13.23
N ALA A 134 3.94 5.13 -13.04
CA ALA A 134 4.13 3.70 -13.26
C ALA A 134 2.83 2.97 -13.55
N THR A 135 2.90 1.79 -14.16
CA THR A 135 1.70 0.96 -14.37
C THR A 135 1.15 0.36 -13.06
N ASP A 136 1.98 0.30 -12.01
CA ASP A 136 1.61 -0.06 -10.64
C ASP A 136 2.27 0.92 -9.64
N ILE A 137 1.50 1.39 -8.66
CA ILE A 137 1.98 2.40 -7.70
C ILE A 137 2.97 1.86 -6.66
N ARG A 138 3.19 0.55 -6.59
CA ARG A 138 4.10 -0.10 -5.63
C ARG A 138 5.56 0.10 -6.03
N LEU A 139 6.07 1.31 -5.86
CA LEU A 139 7.47 1.67 -6.02
C LEU A 139 8.03 2.26 -4.74
N ALA A 140 9.32 2.00 -4.49
CA ALA A 140 10.12 2.75 -3.53
C ALA A 140 11.16 3.59 -4.29
N CYS A 141 10.98 4.91 -4.28
CA CYS A 141 11.82 5.87 -4.99
C CYS A 141 12.55 6.82 -4.04
N ASN A 142 13.76 7.20 -4.43
CA ASN A 142 14.52 8.34 -3.88
C ASN A 142 14.95 9.25 -5.03
N ALA A 143 15.10 10.54 -4.77
CA ALA A 143 15.63 11.48 -5.75
C ALA A 143 16.85 12.22 -5.21
N PHE A 144 17.77 12.54 -6.11
CA PHE A 144 19.00 13.26 -5.79
C PHE A 144 19.25 14.34 -6.85
N THR A 145 19.81 15.47 -6.44
CA THR A 145 20.55 16.35 -7.34
C THR A 145 22.03 16.02 -7.26
N VAL A 146 22.65 15.95 -8.42
CA VAL A 146 23.98 15.38 -8.58
C VAL A 146 24.76 16.25 -9.55
N ASP A 147 25.99 16.61 -9.19
CA ASP A 147 26.92 17.16 -10.16
C ASP A 147 27.32 16.09 -11.20
N SER A 148 27.30 16.49 -12.47
CA SER A 148 27.57 15.60 -13.60
C SER A 148 29.07 15.40 -13.89
N LEU A 149 29.95 16.21 -13.30
CA LEU A 149 31.36 16.30 -13.68
C LEU A 149 32.30 15.47 -12.80
N HIS A 150 31.96 15.27 -11.53
CA HIS A 150 32.86 14.69 -10.52
C HIS A 150 32.45 13.28 -10.12
N THR A 151 33.45 12.44 -9.82
CA THR A 151 33.28 11.05 -9.36
C THR A 151 33.70 10.89 -7.91
N VAL A 152 33.21 9.84 -7.23
CA VAL A 152 33.76 9.43 -5.94
C VAL A 152 35.14 8.83 -6.16
N GLU A 153 36.15 9.41 -5.52
CA GLU A 153 37.51 8.92 -5.55
C GLU A 153 38.11 8.86 -4.14
N SER A 154 39.00 7.89 -3.91
CA SER A 154 39.73 7.80 -2.65
C SER A 154 40.61 9.03 -2.46
N PRO A 155 40.58 9.69 -1.29
CA PRO A 155 41.45 10.83 -1.01
C PRO A 155 42.95 10.53 -1.14
N GLY A 156 43.36 9.26 -1.00
CA GLY A 156 44.76 8.84 -1.20
C GLY A 156 45.18 8.75 -2.67
N LYS A 157 44.22 8.66 -3.60
CA LYS A 157 44.48 8.61 -5.05
C LYS A 157 44.48 10.00 -5.68
N CYS A 158 43.59 10.89 -5.22
CA CYS A 158 43.59 12.29 -5.62
C CYS A 158 43.26 13.22 -4.45
N PRO A 159 44.27 13.75 -3.75
CA PRO A 159 44.06 14.65 -2.60
C PRO A 159 43.45 16.01 -2.97
N THR A 160 43.51 16.41 -4.25
CA THR A 160 43.02 17.69 -4.76
C THR A 160 41.69 17.59 -5.51
N CYS A 161 41.16 16.38 -5.67
CA CYS A 161 39.89 16.18 -6.38
C CYS A 161 38.74 16.65 -5.49
N GLN A 162 37.83 17.40 -6.09
CA GLN A 162 36.60 17.79 -5.41
C GLN A 162 35.67 16.57 -5.35
N PRO A 163 35.09 16.24 -4.19
CA PRO A 163 34.08 15.20 -4.11
C PRO A 163 32.83 15.65 -4.89
N PRO A 164 32.07 14.71 -5.46
CA PRO A 164 30.82 15.05 -6.13
C PRO A 164 29.85 15.68 -5.14
N THR A 165 29.09 16.68 -5.58
CA THR A 165 27.96 17.19 -4.83
C THR A 165 26.77 16.26 -5.06
N LEU A 166 26.24 15.71 -3.97
CA LEU A 166 25.05 14.87 -3.97
C LEU A 166 24.11 15.39 -2.88
N ALA A 167 22.92 15.83 -3.26
CA ALA A 167 21.90 16.28 -2.31
C ALA A 167 20.60 15.52 -2.54
N ASN A 168 19.98 15.07 -1.45
CA ASN A 168 18.69 14.38 -1.53
C ASN A 168 17.58 15.39 -1.81
N LEU A 169 16.71 15.08 -2.78
CA LEU A 169 15.49 15.82 -3.04
C LEU A 169 14.32 15.17 -2.31
N GLY A 170 13.54 16.01 -1.62
CA GLY A 170 12.31 15.57 -0.97
C GLY A 170 11.33 14.99 -1.98
N LEU A 171 10.71 13.86 -1.63
CA LEU A 171 9.81 13.12 -2.49
C LEU A 171 8.47 12.91 -1.77
N SER A 172 7.35 13.23 -2.43
CA SER A 172 6.00 13.13 -1.87
C SER A 172 5.19 12.07 -2.60
N TYR A 173 4.93 10.93 -1.95
CA TYR A 173 4.10 9.87 -2.53
C TYR A 173 2.64 10.30 -2.60
N ILE A 174 2.01 10.06 -3.75
CA ILE A 174 0.61 10.41 -4.03
C ILE A 174 -0.34 9.34 -3.47
N ALA A 175 0.14 8.10 -3.38
CA ALA A 175 -0.49 7.00 -2.66
C ALA A 175 0.61 6.19 -1.94
N SER A 176 0.36 5.74 -0.70
CA SER A 176 1.32 4.88 0.00
C SER A 176 1.52 3.58 -0.80
N PRO A 177 2.76 3.22 -1.17
CA PRO A 177 3.05 2.00 -1.93
C PRO A 177 2.86 0.73 -1.08
N LEU A 178 2.82 0.88 0.25
CA LEU A 178 2.50 -0.19 1.18
C LEU A 178 1.00 -0.16 1.50
N PRO A 179 0.32 -1.33 1.57
CA PRO A 179 -0.99 -1.40 2.21
C PRO A 179 -0.85 -0.76 3.59
N PRO A 180 -1.81 0.08 4.03
CA PRO A 180 -1.76 0.65 5.36
C PRO A 180 -1.55 -0.48 6.37
N PRO A 181 -0.75 -0.27 7.44
CA PRO A 181 -0.61 -1.27 8.47
C PRO A 181 -2.01 -1.69 8.93
N PRO A 182 -2.25 -2.98 9.13
CA PRO A 182 -3.56 -3.44 9.56
C PRO A 182 -4.01 -2.67 10.81
N ALA A 183 -5.26 -2.22 10.82
CA ALA A 183 -5.80 -1.55 11.99
C ALA A 183 -5.75 -2.52 13.20
N PRO A 184 -5.23 -2.08 14.36
CA PRO A 184 -5.22 -2.93 15.54
C PRO A 184 -6.65 -3.25 15.97
N CYS A 185 -6.82 -4.32 16.77
CA CYS A 185 -8.10 -4.60 17.40
C CYS A 185 -8.60 -3.36 18.18
N PRO A 186 -9.83 -2.88 17.94
CA PRO A 186 -10.39 -1.80 18.74
C PRO A 186 -10.54 -2.23 20.20
N ALA A 187 -10.63 -1.25 21.12
CA ALA A 187 -10.79 -1.53 22.55
C ALA A 187 -12.11 -2.27 22.87
N THR A 188 -13.14 -2.08 22.05
CA THR A 188 -14.43 -2.75 22.17
C THR A 188 -14.81 -3.44 20.85
N PRO A 189 -15.63 -4.50 20.90
CA PRO A 189 -16.10 -5.19 19.70
C PRO A 189 -16.78 -4.23 18.71
N LEU A 190 -16.47 -4.39 17.43
CA LEU A 190 -17.13 -3.70 16.34
C LEU A 190 -18.64 -4.02 16.32
N ALA A 191 -19.45 -3.00 16.07
CA ALA A 191 -20.88 -3.17 15.87
C ALA A 191 -21.20 -3.67 14.45
N ALA A 192 -22.41 -4.21 14.26
CA ALA A 192 -22.97 -4.57 12.95
C ALA A 192 -22.17 -5.61 12.12
N CYS A 193 -21.33 -6.44 12.75
CA CYS A 193 -20.69 -7.55 12.06
C CYS A 193 -21.69 -8.64 11.62
N ARG A 194 -21.33 -9.36 10.56
CA ARG A 194 -22.11 -10.50 10.06
C ARG A 194 -22.12 -11.62 11.10
N LYS A 195 -23.31 -12.18 11.35
CA LYS A 195 -23.59 -13.18 12.39
C LYS A 195 -23.63 -14.62 11.83
N PRO A 196 -23.43 -15.65 12.68
CA PRO A 196 -23.56 -17.04 12.27
C PRO A 196 -24.99 -17.38 11.78
N THR A 197 -25.15 -18.46 11.02
CA THR A 197 -26.46 -18.89 10.46
C THR A 197 -27.52 -19.15 11.53
N ALA A 198 -27.11 -19.69 12.67
CA ALA A 198 -27.96 -20.09 13.79
C ALA A 198 -27.09 -20.37 15.02
N ARG A 199 -27.76 -20.70 16.15
CA ARG A 199 -27.09 -21.18 17.36
C ARG A 199 -26.11 -22.32 17.08
N GLY A 200 -24.92 -22.20 17.64
CA GLY A 200 -23.83 -23.15 17.52
C GLY A 200 -23.26 -23.35 16.12
N ARG A 201 -23.53 -22.43 15.19
CA ARG A 201 -22.91 -22.40 13.85
C ARG A 201 -21.54 -21.72 13.82
N SER A 202 -21.05 -21.29 14.98
CA SER A 202 -19.65 -20.98 15.19
C SER A 202 -19.08 -21.75 16.38
N LEU A 203 -17.84 -22.23 16.25
CA LEU A 203 -17.07 -22.95 17.27
C LEU A 203 -15.77 -22.18 17.52
N VAL A 204 -15.50 -21.89 18.79
CA VAL A 204 -14.19 -21.43 19.24
C VAL A 204 -13.57 -22.49 20.15
N LEU A 205 -12.29 -22.76 19.96
CA LEU A 205 -11.46 -23.61 20.81
C LEU A 205 -10.11 -22.92 21.02
N LEU A 206 -9.77 -22.72 22.28
CA LEU A 206 -8.47 -22.26 22.75
C LEU A 206 -7.88 -23.36 23.63
N LYS A 207 -6.59 -23.62 23.46
CA LYS A 207 -5.81 -24.41 24.40
C LYS A 207 -4.53 -23.65 24.72
N ASP A 208 -4.36 -23.41 26.00
CA ASP A 208 -3.16 -22.84 26.61
C ASP A 208 -2.41 -24.01 27.25
N GLN A 209 -1.22 -24.31 26.73
CA GLN A 209 -0.46 -25.50 27.05
C GLN A 209 1.01 -25.15 27.28
N THR A 210 1.60 -25.66 28.36
CA THR A 210 3.05 -25.57 28.57
C THR A 210 3.76 -26.76 27.88
N PRO A 211 4.77 -26.53 27.03
CA PRO A 211 5.29 -25.22 26.58
C PRO A 211 4.41 -24.55 25.51
N ASP A 212 4.44 -23.21 25.43
CA ASP A 212 3.59 -22.36 24.56
C ASP A 212 3.65 -22.73 23.07
N ALA A 213 4.70 -23.45 22.64
CA ALA A 213 4.78 -24.05 21.31
C ALA A 213 3.60 -25.00 20.98
N LEU A 214 2.88 -25.48 22.01
CA LEU A 214 1.71 -26.33 21.93
C LEU A 214 0.38 -25.58 21.95
N ASP A 215 0.40 -24.25 22.13
CA ASP A 215 -0.83 -23.45 22.16
C ASP A 215 -1.59 -23.56 20.85
N THR A 216 -2.92 -23.56 20.94
CA THR A 216 -3.78 -23.64 19.76
C THR A 216 -4.99 -22.74 19.85
N LEU A 217 -5.31 -22.13 18.72
CA LEU A 217 -6.54 -21.42 18.44
C LEU A 217 -7.20 -22.08 17.24
N LEU A 218 -8.49 -22.41 17.37
CA LEU A 218 -9.35 -22.78 16.25
C LEU A 218 -10.65 -22.00 16.34
N TRP A 219 -10.96 -21.26 15.29
CA TRP A 219 -12.25 -20.60 15.12
C TRP A 219 -12.88 -21.04 13.80
N LYS A 220 -14.06 -21.66 13.88
CA LYS A 220 -14.85 -22.06 12.72
C LYS A 220 -16.17 -21.32 12.76
N TRP A 221 -16.57 -20.72 11.65
CA TRP A 221 -17.76 -19.88 11.57
C TRP A 221 -18.52 -20.15 10.27
N THR A 222 -19.85 -20.23 10.34
CA THR A 222 -20.74 -20.32 9.16
C THR A 222 -21.80 -19.23 9.23
N GLY A 223 -21.94 -18.44 8.18
CA GLY A 223 -22.79 -17.24 8.15
C GLY A 223 -24.24 -17.48 7.79
N ALA A 224 -25.08 -16.49 8.10
CA ALA A 224 -26.50 -16.49 7.72
C ALA A 224 -26.76 -15.95 6.31
N VAL A 225 -25.95 -14.99 5.87
CA VAL A 225 -26.20 -14.18 4.67
C VAL A 225 -25.27 -14.60 3.54
N ALA A 226 -25.80 -14.61 2.32
CA ALA A 226 -25.00 -14.78 1.11
C ALA A 226 -23.78 -13.84 1.16
N THR A 227 -22.60 -14.42 0.94
CA THR A 227 -21.34 -13.69 1.00
C THR A 227 -20.61 -13.95 -0.30
N ALA A 228 -20.46 -12.90 -1.10
CA ALA A 228 -19.73 -12.95 -2.36
C ALA A 228 -18.22 -12.98 -2.10
N LYS A 229 -17.43 -13.45 -3.06
CA LYS A 229 -15.96 -13.40 -2.94
C LYS A 229 -15.46 -11.96 -2.74
N ALA A 230 -16.09 -10.99 -3.41
CA ALA A 230 -15.75 -9.57 -3.31
C ALA A 230 -15.98 -8.99 -1.90
N ASP A 231 -16.85 -9.60 -1.08
CA ASP A 231 -17.05 -9.17 0.31
C ASP A 231 -15.81 -9.41 1.18
N PHE A 232 -14.90 -10.28 0.77
CA PHE A 232 -13.62 -10.48 1.45
C PHE A 232 -12.56 -9.44 1.06
N GLY A 233 -12.90 -8.51 0.16
CA GLY A 233 -11.91 -7.62 -0.44
C GLY A 233 -10.86 -8.40 -1.24
N ASP A 234 -9.64 -7.87 -1.24
CA ASP A 234 -8.50 -8.45 -1.92
C ASP A 234 -7.31 -8.65 -0.96
N PRO A 235 -7.27 -9.75 -0.20
CA PRO A 235 -6.17 -10.02 0.71
C PRO A 235 -4.86 -10.40 0.01
N VAL A 236 -4.85 -10.64 -1.31
CA VAL A 236 -3.58 -10.85 -2.02
C VAL A 236 -2.83 -9.55 -2.30
N ALA A 237 -3.49 -8.38 -2.13
CA ALA A 237 -2.88 -7.09 -2.40
C ALA A 237 -3.18 -6.01 -1.36
N THR A 238 -4.44 -5.81 -0.96
CA THR A 238 -4.86 -4.57 -0.28
C THR A 238 -5.63 -4.78 1.02
N THR A 239 -6.22 -5.95 1.25
CA THR A 239 -7.13 -6.19 2.37
C THR A 239 -6.46 -6.96 3.50
N ASN A 240 -6.12 -6.24 4.56
CA ASN A 240 -5.62 -6.85 5.80
C ASN A 240 -6.76 -7.49 6.60
N TYR A 241 -6.41 -8.48 7.42
CA TYR A 241 -7.33 -9.12 8.34
C TYR A 241 -6.84 -9.03 9.79
N GLN A 242 -7.76 -8.80 10.71
CA GLN A 242 -7.51 -8.79 12.15
C GLN A 242 -8.51 -9.70 12.87
N LEU A 243 -7.99 -10.67 13.62
CA LEU A 243 -8.75 -11.50 14.54
C LEU A 243 -8.65 -10.91 15.94
N CYS A 244 -9.79 -10.67 16.56
CA CYS A 244 -9.91 -10.14 17.92
C CYS A 244 -10.77 -11.06 18.77
N LEU A 245 -10.35 -11.31 20.01
CA LEU A 245 -11.14 -12.00 21.01
C LEU A 245 -11.31 -11.10 22.23
N TYR A 246 -12.55 -10.92 22.64
CA TYR A 246 -12.92 -10.12 23.80
C TYR A 246 -13.65 -10.98 24.82
N ASP A 247 -13.45 -10.69 26.10
CA ASP A 247 -14.25 -11.24 27.20
C ASP A 247 -14.82 -10.09 28.05
N GLN A 248 -15.52 -10.40 29.15
CA GLN A 248 -16.09 -9.40 30.07
C GLN A 248 -15.29 -9.25 31.38
N SER A 249 -13.98 -9.49 31.34
CA SER A 249 -13.14 -9.28 32.52
C SER A 249 -13.28 -7.83 33.00
N GLY A 250 -13.53 -7.64 34.31
CA GLY A 250 -13.74 -6.30 34.88
C GLY A 250 -15.11 -5.66 34.59
N GLY A 251 -16.05 -6.41 34.00
CA GLY A 251 -17.42 -5.94 33.72
C GLY A 251 -17.57 -5.11 32.44
N THR A 252 -16.49 -4.98 31.65
CA THR A 252 -16.49 -4.33 30.34
C THR A 252 -15.80 -5.22 29.30
N PRO A 253 -16.06 -5.04 27.99
CA PRO A 253 -15.33 -5.76 26.96
C PRO A 253 -13.82 -5.51 27.07
N THR A 254 -13.06 -6.58 27.30
CA THR A 254 -11.61 -6.55 27.44
C THR A 254 -10.98 -7.40 26.34
N LEU A 255 -10.01 -6.83 25.60
CA LEU A 255 -9.28 -7.55 24.55
C LEU A 255 -8.36 -8.60 25.18
N ARG A 256 -8.49 -9.85 24.75
CA ARG A 256 -7.76 -11.02 25.27
C ARG A 256 -6.81 -11.65 24.28
N LEU A 257 -7.10 -11.53 22.98
CA LEU A 257 -6.24 -12.00 21.90
C LEU A 257 -6.42 -11.07 20.70
N ALA A 258 -5.31 -10.70 20.08
CA ALA A 258 -5.27 -9.94 18.84
C ALA A 258 -4.26 -10.62 17.92
N SER A 259 -4.71 -11.06 16.75
CA SER A 259 -3.82 -11.62 15.73
C SER A 259 -4.12 -11.09 14.33
N ASN A 260 -3.11 -11.05 13.49
CA ASN A 260 -3.05 -10.26 12.29
C ASN A 260 -2.67 -11.12 11.08
N ALA A 261 -3.33 -10.88 9.96
CA ALA A 261 -2.89 -11.38 8.67
C ALA A 261 -2.80 -10.20 7.68
N PRO A 262 -1.59 -9.70 7.41
CA PRO A 262 -1.37 -8.61 6.47
C PRO A 262 -1.77 -9.01 5.04
N ALA A 263 -2.15 -8.03 4.23
CA ALA A 263 -2.42 -8.23 2.82
C ALA A 263 -1.13 -8.54 2.04
N GLY A 264 -1.23 -9.39 1.03
CA GLY A 264 -0.10 -9.78 0.20
C GLY A 264 0.99 -10.49 1.01
N GLY A 265 2.24 -10.06 0.85
CA GLY A 265 3.39 -10.61 1.57
C GLY A 265 3.85 -11.98 1.09
N THR A 266 5.04 -12.37 1.55
CA THR A 266 5.65 -13.67 1.24
C THR A 266 5.88 -14.43 2.55
N CYS A 267 5.30 -15.62 2.64
CA CYS A 267 5.43 -16.52 3.78
C CYS A 267 6.35 -17.68 3.39
N GLY A 268 7.63 -17.54 3.72
CA GLY A 268 8.69 -18.43 3.24
C GLY A 268 9.00 -18.16 1.76
N ALA A 269 8.74 -19.14 0.89
CA ALA A 269 8.98 -19.04 -0.56
C ALA A 269 7.70 -18.84 -1.38
N ARG A 270 6.56 -18.61 -0.73
CA ARG A 270 5.24 -18.52 -1.38
C ARG A 270 4.51 -17.26 -0.92
N PRO A 271 3.59 -16.71 -1.73
CA PRO A 271 2.67 -15.68 -1.25
C PRO A 271 1.93 -16.17 0.00
N CYS A 272 1.81 -15.31 1.02
CA CYS A 272 1.06 -15.67 2.23
C CYS A 272 -0.41 -15.96 1.91
N TRP A 273 -0.98 -15.19 0.98
CA TRP A 273 -2.34 -15.33 0.50
C TRP A 273 -2.40 -15.92 -0.90
N THR A 274 -3.34 -16.83 -1.11
CA THR A 274 -3.69 -17.38 -2.42
C THR A 274 -5.16 -17.13 -2.72
N GLY A 275 -5.44 -16.55 -3.89
CA GLY A 275 -6.79 -16.42 -4.42
C GLY A 275 -7.33 -17.76 -4.91
N MET A 276 -8.53 -18.11 -4.48
CA MET A 276 -9.27 -19.30 -4.94
C MET A 276 -10.49 -18.90 -5.77
N ALA A 277 -11.10 -19.86 -6.46
CA ALA A 277 -12.32 -19.63 -7.23
C ALA A 277 -13.44 -18.99 -6.38
N THR A 278 -13.64 -19.49 -5.15
CA THR A 278 -14.72 -19.06 -4.25
C THR A 278 -14.21 -18.43 -2.96
N GLY A 279 -13.01 -17.84 -2.94
CA GLY A 279 -12.48 -17.25 -1.71
C GLY A 279 -10.97 -17.09 -1.69
N PHE A 280 -10.39 -17.17 -0.50
CA PHE A 280 -8.97 -16.92 -0.26
C PHE A 280 -8.43 -17.86 0.82
N LEU A 281 -7.15 -18.19 0.72
CA LEU A 281 -6.42 -18.98 1.70
C LEU A 281 -5.15 -18.23 2.13
N TYR A 282 -5.00 -18.02 3.42
CA TYR A 282 -3.76 -17.61 4.07
C TYR A 282 -3.05 -18.84 4.62
N VAL A 283 -1.74 -18.95 4.39
CA VAL A 283 -0.88 -19.94 5.04
C VAL A 283 0.44 -19.27 5.43
N ASP A 284 0.72 -19.29 6.73
CA ASP A 284 2.03 -18.87 7.25
C ASP A 284 2.64 -19.99 8.11
N PRO A 285 3.65 -20.71 7.59
CA PRO A 285 4.37 -21.72 8.37
C PRO A 285 5.18 -21.12 9.54
N ALA A 286 5.67 -19.88 9.40
CA ALA A 286 6.45 -19.19 10.43
C ALA A 286 5.55 -18.70 11.58
N ARG A 287 4.25 -18.48 11.29
CA ARG A 287 3.23 -18.07 12.26
C ARG A 287 3.60 -16.74 12.91
N THR A 288 4.07 -15.80 12.11
CA THR A 288 4.54 -14.48 12.51
C THR A 288 3.58 -13.40 12.01
N PRO A 289 3.39 -12.30 12.75
CA PRO A 289 3.98 -12.01 14.06
C PRO A 289 3.26 -12.69 15.23
N ASP A 290 2.00 -13.09 15.06
CA ASP A 290 1.07 -13.34 16.18
C ASP A 290 0.31 -14.67 16.09
N GLY A 291 1.01 -15.68 15.56
CA GLY A 291 0.63 -17.08 15.73
C GLY A 291 -0.40 -17.61 14.73
N LEU A 292 -0.96 -16.79 13.82
CA LEU A 292 -1.87 -17.28 12.79
C LEU A 292 -1.15 -18.20 11.81
N ALA A 293 -1.67 -19.42 11.66
CA ALA A 293 -1.13 -20.43 10.77
C ALA A 293 -1.94 -20.56 9.48
N THR A 294 -3.28 -20.45 9.57
CA THR A 294 -4.15 -20.61 8.40
C THR A 294 -5.43 -19.80 8.55
N ILE A 295 -5.84 -19.11 7.48
CA ILE A 295 -7.17 -18.50 7.33
C ILE A 295 -7.76 -19.03 6.03
N SER A 296 -8.91 -19.69 6.11
CA SER A 296 -9.72 -20.06 4.94
C SER A 296 -10.98 -19.22 4.92
N LEU A 297 -11.10 -18.35 3.93
CA LEU A 297 -12.28 -17.55 3.65
C LEU A 297 -12.99 -18.17 2.46
N ARG A 298 -14.22 -18.67 2.65
CA ARG A 298 -15.00 -19.27 1.55
C ARG A 298 -16.33 -18.55 1.40
N ALA A 299 -16.54 -18.00 0.22
CA ALA A 299 -17.79 -17.45 -0.23
C ALA A 299 -18.79 -18.59 -0.38
N ALA A 300 -20.06 -18.28 -0.15
CA ALA A 300 -21.15 -19.19 -0.45
C ALA A 300 -22.39 -18.38 -0.78
N GLY A 301 -23.21 -18.94 -1.68
CA GLY A 301 -24.55 -18.44 -1.98
C GLY A 301 -25.51 -18.69 -0.80
N ALA A 302 -26.54 -19.51 -1.02
CA ALA A 302 -27.64 -19.74 -0.07
C ALA A 302 -27.29 -20.50 1.24
N GLY A 303 -26.03 -20.52 1.68
CA GLY A 303 -25.60 -21.16 2.93
C GLY A 303 -24.65 -20.31 3.79
N GLY A 304 -24.39 -19.07 3.38
CA GLY A 304 -23.49 -18.11 4.02
C GLY A 304 -22.02 -18.50 4.03
N ALA A 305 -21.14 -17.51 4.18
CA ALA A 305 -19.70 -17.73 4.16
C ALA A 305 -19.25 -18.77 5.19
N LYS A 306 -18.19 -19.51 4.87
CA LYS A 306 -17.50 -20.41 5.80
C LYS A 306 -16.12 -19.87 6.08
N LEU A 307 -15.83 -19.60 7.35
CA LEU A 307 -14.53 -19.14 7.82
C LEU A 307 -13.90 -20.21 8.70
N SER A 308 -12.61 -20.43 8.53
CA SER A 308 -11.82 -21.27 9.42
C SER A 308 -10.48 -20.58 9.68
N ILE A 309 -10.22 -20.25 10.93
CA ILE A 309 -8.98 -19.62 11.37
C ILE A 309 -8.29 -20.54 12.35
N GLN A 310 -6.99 -20.74 12.14
CA GLN A 310 -6.13 -21.54 12.99
C GLN A 310 -4.92 -20.72 13.39
N GLY A 311 -4.63 -20.71 14.69
CA GLY A 311 -3.40 -20.17 15.25
C GLY A 311 -2.70 -21.23 16.09
N LYS A 312 -1.37 -21.15 16.18
CA LYS A 312 -0.58 -22.15 16.90
C LYS A 312 0.76 -21.61 17.42
N GLY A 313 1.13 -22.05 18.62
CA GLY A 313 2.49 -21.97 19.15
C GLY A 313 2.83 -20.62 19.75
N THR A 314 4.10 -20.44 20.10
CA THR A 314 4.62 -19.36 20.95
C THR A 314 4.31 -17.93 20.51
N ASN A 315 4.11 -17.69 19.21
CA ASN A 315 3.74 -16.37 18.71
C ASN A 315 2.25 -16.05 18.92
N LEU A 316 1.42 -17.06 19.21
CA LEU A 316 0.00 -16.85 19.48
C LEU A 316 -0.13 -16.09 20.81
N PRO A 317 -0.72 -14.88 20.84
CA PRO A 317 -0.88 -14.11 22.07
C PRO A 317 -2.08 -14.64 22.86
N LEU A 318 -2.00 -15.90 23.26
CA LEU A 318 -3.00 -16.58 24.06
C LEU A 318 -2.56 -16.54 25.52
N SER A 319 -3.08 -15.58 26.29
CA SER A 319 -2.82 -15.53 27.73
C SER A 319 -4.07 -15.28 28.55
N GLY A 320 -4.13 -15.96 29.70
CA GLY A 320 -5.11 -15.75 30.75
C GLY A 320 -6.47 -16.42 30.50
N LEU A 321 -6.46 -17.70 30.16
CA LEU A 321 -7.61 -18.56 30.45
C LEU A 321 -7.72 -18.78 31.98
N PRO A 322 -8.92 -19.00 32.56
CA PRO A 322 -10.25 -19.00 31.92
C PRO A 322 -10.71 -17.60 31.50
N LEU A 323 -11.70 -17.55 30.60
CA LEU A 323 -12.30 -16.30 30.10
C LEU A 323 -13.60 -15.97 30.84
N THR A 324 -13.98 -14.69 30.87
CA THR A 324 -15.26 -14.22 31.45
C THR A 324 -16.33 -14.06 30.36
N PRO A 325 -17.37 -14.91 30.28
CA PRO A 325 -18.42 -14.78 29.27
C PRO A 325 -19.32 -13.54 29.49
N PRO A 326 -20.02 -13.04 28.45
CA PRO A 326 -19.95 -13.46 27.05
C PRO A 326 -18.59 -13.16 26.39
N VAL A 327 -18.04 -14.18 25.74
CA VAL A 327 -16.83 -14.03 24.89
C VAL A 327 -17.28 -13.65 23.49
N THR A 328 -16.61 -12.69 22.85
CA THR A 328 -16.86 -12.30 21.47
C THR A 328 -15.61 -12.52 20.64
N VAL A 329 -15.74 -13.24 19.52
CA VAL A 329 -14.66 -13.37 18.52
C VAL A 329 -15.06 -12.62 17.27
N GLN A 330 -14.18 -11.76 16.77
CA GLN A 330 -14.41 -10.97 15.56
C GLN A 330 -13.26 -11.11 14.58
N LEU A 331 -13.58 -11.28 13.31
CA LEU A 331 -12.66 -11.09 12.19
C LEU A 331 -13.08 -9.82 11.46
N SER A 332 -12.21 -8.81 11.41
CA SER A 332 -12.42 -7.61 10.59
C SER A 332 -11.52 -7.65 9.35
N ALA A 333 -12.08 -7.20 8.24
CA ALA A 333 -11.34 -6.91 7.01
C ALA A 333 -11.05 -5.41 6.95
N GLY A 334 -9.89 -5.04 6.42
CA GLY A 334 -9.53 -3.63 6.17
C GLY A 334 -10.51 -2.89 5.23
N SER A 335 -11.36 -3.62 4.50
CA SER A 335 -12.45 -3.07 3.69
C SER A 335 -13.65 -2.57 4.50
N GLY A 336 -13.67 -2.76 5.82
CA GLY A 336 -14.74 -2.33 6.73
C GLY A 336 -15.80 -3.41 7.02
N LEU A 337 -15.78 -4.55 6.32
CA LEU A 337 -16.63 -5.69 6.64
C LEU A 337 -16.05 -6.51 7.80
N CYS A 338 -16.92 -7.06 8.64
CA CYS A 338 -16.53 -7.93 9.74
C CYS A 338 -17.50 -9.08 9.97
N TRP A 339 -17.00 -10.13 10.60
CA TRP A 339 -17.74 -11.33 10.99
C TRP A 339 -17.51 -11.58 12.46
N ASP A 340 -18.56 -11.89 13.21
CA ASP A 340 -18.43 -12.16 14.63
C ASP A 340 -19.30 -13.32 15.12
N ALA A 341 -19.00 -13.75 16.34
CA ALA A 341 -19.81 -14.67 17.11
C ALA A 341 -19.68 -14.37 18.60
N VAL A 342 -20.79 -14.48 19.32
CA VAL A 342 -20.88 -14.32 20.77
C VAL A 342 -21.08 -15.69 21.41
N TYR A 343 -20.42 -15.90 22.55
CA TYR A 343 -20.36 -17.17 23.28
C TYR A 343 -20.68 -16.92 24.76
N SER A 344 -21.95 -17.07 25.13
CA SER A 344 -22.40 -16.83 26.51
C SER A 344 -22.32 -18.10 27.38
N ALA A 345 -22.36 -19.29 26.77
CA ALA A 345 -22.37 -20.57 27.48
C ALA A 345 -21.19 -21.47 27.04
N PRO A 346 -20.01 -21.38 27.70
CA PRO A 346 -18.88 -22.23 27.36
C PRO A 346 -19.14 -23.70 27.71
N ILE A 347 -18.68 -24.59 26.83
CA ILE A 347 -18.65 -26.05 27.04
C ILE A 347 -17.49 -26.43 27.95
N VAL A 348 -16.34 -25.75 27.78
CA VAL A 348 -15.15 -25.87 28.64
C VAL A 348 -14.64 -24.46 28.91
N ASN A 349 -14.33 -24.15 30.17
CA ASN A 349 -13.69 -22.90 30.56
C ASN A 349 -12.86 -23.14 31.83
N ASN A 350 -11.56 -23.31 31.67
CA ASN A 350 -10.61 -23.49 32.77
C ASN A 350 -9.24 -22.90 32.37
N ALA A 351 -8.25 -23.02 33.24
CA ALA A 351 -6.92 -22.42 33.05
C ALA A 351 -6.18 -22.90 31.79
N GLY A 352 -6.50 -24.08 31.23
CA GLY A 352 -5.80 -24.62 30.06
C GLY A 352 -6.66 -24.71 28.80
N SER A 353 -7.96 -24.43 28.87
CA SER A 353 -8.83 -24.53 27.70
C SER A 353 -10.12 -23.72 27.80
N PHE A 354 -10.49 -23.13 26.66
CA PHE A 354 -11.81 -22.56 26.42
C PHE A 354 -12.42 -23.21 25.19
N LYS A 355 -13.65 -23.69 25.29
CA LYS A 355 -14.40 -24.23 24.16
C LYS A 355 -15.84 -23.78 24.26
N ALA A 356 -16.35 -23.17 23.20
CA ALA A 356 -17.74 -22.74 23.14
C ALA A 356 -18.32 -22.84 21.73
N LYS A 357 -19.63 -23.01 21.68
CA LYS A 357 -20.44 -22.84 20.48
C LYS A 357 -21.21 -21.54 20.60
N SER A 358 -21.39 -20.82 19.50
CA SER A 358 -22.04 -19.52 19.53
C SER A 358 -23.49 -19.62 20.00
N ASP A 359 -24.00 -18.51 20.54
CA ASP A 359 -25.40 -18.33 20.90
C ASP A 359 -26.34 -18.46 19.69
#